data_AF-A0A2C9LJK8-F1
#
_entry.id   AF-A0A2C9LJK8-F1
#
_cell.length_a   1.000
_cell.length_b   1.000
_cell.length_c   1.000
_cell.angle_alpha   90.00
_cell.angle_beta   90.00
_cell.angle_gamma   90.00
#
_symmetry.space_group_name_H-M   'P 1'
#
loop_
_entity.id
_entity.type
_entity.pdbx_description
1 polymer ?
#
loop_
_entity_poly.entity_id
_entity_poly.type
_entity_poly.pdbx_seq_one_letter_code
_entity_poly.pdbx_strand_id
1 'polypeptide(L)'
;RMDGRRVADYFVVAGLDPNVQLPLEEFSNEAITKPTSRLDPITDITVINRSLGEKVPKGYECIEQTPTGYPANLNHGSIRCPDMFICYKRGRDKPPLKDL
;
A
#
# COMPACT_ATOMS: atom_id res chain seq x y z
N ARG A 1 -30.05 -19.22 -36.46
CA ARG A 1 -29.38 -19.52 -35.17
C ARG A 1 -27.89 -19.58 -35.47
N MET A 2 -27.12 -18.54 -35.15
CA MET A 2 -25.65 -18.60 -35.22
C MET A 2 -25.15 -18.98 -33.84
N ASP A 3 -24.49 -20.12 -33.77
CA ASP A 3 -23.87 -20.63 -32.55
C ASP A 3 -22.63 -19.78 -32.26
N GLY A 4 -22.60 -19.18 -31.06
CA GLY A 4 -21.53 -18.28 -30.65
C GLY A 4 -20.25 -19.06 -30.41
N ARG A 5 -19.29 -18.97 -31.33
CA ARG A 5 -17.93 -19.50 -31.13
C ARG A 5 -17.30 -18.78 -29.94
N ARG A 6 -17.25 -19.45 -28.79
CA ARG A 6 -16.47 -18.98 -27.64
C ARG A 6 -14.99 -19.19 -27.97
N VAL A 7 -14.27 -18.09 -28.19
CA VAL A 7 -12.81 -18.09 -28.23
C VAL A 7 -12.36 -18.12 -26.76
N ALA A 8 -11.54 -19.11 -26.41
CA ALA A 8 -10.88 -19.15 -25.10
C ALA A 8 -9.45 -18.62 -25.28
N ASP A 9 -9.05 -17.68 -24.42
CA ASP A 9 -7.67 -17.24 -24.34
C ASP A 9 -6.87 -18.28 -23.56
N TYR A 10 -5.93 -18.93 -24.24
CA TYR A 10 -4.99 -19.86 -23.63
C TYR A 10 -3.64 -19.17 -23.50
N PHE A 11 -3.14 -19.03 -22.27
CA PHE A 11 -1.77 -18.62 -22.01
C PHE A 11 -1.01 -19.82 -21.43
N VAL A 12 0.23 -20.01 -21.86
CA VAL A 12 1.12 -21.04 -21.33
C VAL A 12 2.12 -20.36 -20.40
N VAL A 13 2.20 -20.83 -19.15
CA VAL A 13 3.21 -20.38 -18.19
C VAL A 13 4.31 -21.45 -18.13
N ALA A 14 5.53 -21.09 -18.56
CA ALA A 14 6.70 -21.95 -18.41
C ALA A 14 7.53 -21.49 -17.18
N GLY A 15 8.08 -22.44 -16.43
CA GLY A 15 8.95 -22.16 -15.26
C GLY A 15 8.30 -22.31 -13.89
N LEU A 16 7.07 -22.83 -13.81
CA LEU A 16 6.47 -23.24 -12.53
C LEU A 16 7.08 -24.56 -12.05
N ASP A 17 7.38 -24.65 -10.76
CA ASP A 17 7.78 -25.91 -10.13
C ASP A 17 6.62 -26.91 -10.25
N PRO A 18 6.84 -28.14 -10.76
CA PRO A 18 5.78 -29.12 -10.97
C PRO A 18 5.02 -29.51 -9.69
N ASN A 19 5.55 -29.19 -8.50
CA ASN A 19 4.90 -29.43 -7.22
C ASN A 19 3.98 -28.27 -6.77
N VAL A 20 3.96 -27.15 -7.50
CA VAL A 20 3.19 -25.95 -7.14
C VAL A 20 1.96 -25.86 -8.04
N GLN A 21 0.84 -26.41 -7.56
CA GLN A 21 -0.48 -26.20 -8.17
C GLN A 21 -1.10 -24.93 -7.56
N LEU A 22 -0.92 -23.78 -8.21
CA LEU A 22 -1.62 -22.56 -7.82
C LEU A 22 -2.86 -22.39 -8.71
N PRO A 23 -4.07 -22.15 -8.14
CA PRO A 23 -5.25 -21.83 -8.93
C PRO A 23 -5.00 -20.63 -9.82
N LEU A 24 -5.32 -20.76 -11.11
CA LEU A 24 -5.05 -19.80 -12.19
C LEU A 24 -5.79 -18.45 -12.04
N GLU A 25 -6.59 -18.27 -11.00
CA GLU A 25 -7.50 -17.12 -10.83
C GLU A 25 -6.82 -15.90 -10.19
N GLU A 26 -5.64 -16.04 -9.59
CA GLU A 26 -4.97 -14.94 -8.87
C GLU A 26 -3.90 -14.17 -9.66
N PHE A 27 -3.71 -14.49 -10.95
CA PHE A 27 -2.77 -13.75 -11.81
C PHE A 27 -3.40 -12.47 -12.38
N SER A 28 -3.96 -11.64 -11.51
CA SER A 28 -4.21 -10.23 -11.83
C SER A 28 -2.91 -9.45 -11.67
N ASN A 29 -2.19 -9.28 -12.79
CA ASN A 29 -1.11 -8.34 -13.08
C ASN A 29 -0.60 -7.43 -11.94
N GLU A 30 0.10 -7.93 -10.93
CA GLU A 30 1.05 -7.13 -10.15
C GLU A 30 2.22 -8.01 -9.68
N ALA A 31 3.43 -7.47 -9.80
CA ALA A 31 4.69 -8.17 -9.66
C ALA A 31 4.80 -9.05 -8.40
N ILE A 32 5.27 -10.28 -8.60
CA ILE A 32 5.65 -11.24 -7.57
C ILE A 32 6.80 -10.65 -6.74
N THR A 33 6.55 -10.36 -5.45
CA THR A 33 7.52 -10.63 -4.37
C THR A 33 6.81 -10.84 -3.03
N LYS A 34 6.88 -12.10 -2.56
CA LYS A 34 6.62 -12.64 -1.21
C LYS A 34 5.14 -12.78 -0.77
N PRO A 35 4.76 -13.93 -0.18
CA PRO A 35 3.52 -14.06 0.59
C PRO A 35 3.74 -13.44 1.97
N THR A 36 3.93 -12.12 2.00
CA THR A 36 3.60 -11.37 3.21
C THR A 36 2.08 -11.28 3.22
N SER A 37 1.43 -11.43 4.38
CA SER A 37 0.03 -11.04 4.51
C SER A 37 -0.10 -9.65 3.88
N ARG A 38 -0.80 -9.53 2.74
CA ARG A 38 -0.92 -8.25 2.04
C ARG A 38 -1.50 -7.26 3.05
N LEU A 39 -0.67 -6.31 3.51
CA LEU A 39 -1.11 -5.27 4.42
C LEU A 39 -2.34 -4.61 3.81
N ASP A 40 -3.28 -4.22 4.66
CA ASP A 40 -4.45 -3.47 4.22
C ASP A 40 -4.00 -2.21 3.47
N PRO A 41 -4.72 -1.81 2.40
CA PRO A 41 -4.34 -0.65 1.62
C PRO A 41 -4.41 0.61 2.48
N ILE A 42 -3.61 1.62 2.12
CA ILE A 42 -3.72 2.94 2.74
C ILE A 42 -5.00 3.58 2.23
N THR A 43 -5.89 3.95 3.15
CA THR A 43 -7.20 4.53 2.84
C THR A 43 -7.34 5.97 3.30
N ASP A 44 -6.41 6.45 4.13
CA ASP A 44 -6.48 7.78 4.72
C ASP A 44 -5.08 8.27 5.11
N ILE A 45 -4.88 9.58 5.02
CA ILE A 45 -3.63 10.27 5.40
C ILE A 45 -3.99 11.59 6.09
N THR A 46 -3.21 11.95 7.10
CA THR A 46 -3.29 13.25 7.78
C THR A 46 -1.90 13.74 8.15
N VAL A 47 -1.78 15.02 8.46
CA VAL A 47 -0.57 15.61 9.03
C VAL A 47 -0.85 16.03 10.47
N ILE A 48 0.11 15.83 11.36
CA ILE A 48 0.04 16.28 12.76
C ILE A 48 1.17 17.27 13.06
N ASN A 49 0.89 18.22 13.96
CA ASN A 49 1.85 19.14 14.52
C ASN A 49 2.29 18.67 15.93
N ARG A 50 3.39 17.93 15.98
CA ARG A 50 3.92 17.42 17.25
C ARG A 50 4.45 18.52 18.16
N SER A 51 4.95 19.62 17.59
CA SER A 51 5.43 20.75 18.40
C SER A 51 4.32 21.48 19.16
N LEU A 52 3.07 21.36 18.71
CA LEU A 52 1.88 21.84 19.43
C LEU A 52 1.21 20.75 20.29
N GLY A 53 1.82 19.57 20.40
CA GLY A 53 1.32 18.47 21.22
C GLY A 53 0.18 17.67 20.58
N GLU A 54 -0.06 17.81 19.27
CA GLU A 54 -1.01 16.95 18.57
C GLU A 54 -0.56 15.49 18.62
N LYS A 55 -1.53 14.59 18.79
CA LYS A 55 -1.30 13.14 18.92
C LYS A 55 -1.73 12.43 17.64
N VAL A 56 -1.16 11.25 17.42
CA VAL A 56 -1.59 10.35 16.35
C VAL A 56 -3.09 10.03 16.54
N PRO A 57 -3.93 10.27 15.53
CA PRO A 57 -5.36 9.96 15.64
C PRO A 57 -5.62 8.47 15.82
N LYS A 58 -6.78 8.12 16.39
CA LYS A 58 -7.14 6.72 16.63
C LYS A 58 -7.17 5.93 15.32
N GLY A 59 -6.45 4.80 15.28
CA GLY A 59 -6.39 3.91 14.13
C GLY A 59 -5.43 4.36 13.02
N TYR A 60 -4.67 5.44 13.25
CA TYR A 60 -3.60 5.88 12.37
C TYR A 60 -2.24 5.45 12.93
N GLU A 61 -1.27 5.37 12.03
CA GLU A 61 0.14 5.17 12.31
C GLU A 61 0.92 6.39 11.84
N CYS A 62 1.86 6.89 12.66
CA CYS A 62 2.71 8.01 12.31
C CYS A 62 3.99 7.52 11.64
N ILE A 63 4.37 8.17 10.54
CA ILE A 63 5.71 8.00 9.95
C ILE A 63 6.65 8.87 10.78
N GLU A 64 7.28 8.29 11.79
CA GLU A 64 8.18 9.03 12.69
C GLU A 64 9.59 9.19 12.13
N GLN A 65 10.05 8.22 11.33
CA GLN A 65 11.40 8.17 10.79
C GLN A 65 11.39 7.87 9.29
N THR A 66 12.39 8.40 8.59
CA THR A 66 12.72 8.03 7.21
C THR A 66 13.25 6.58 7.17
N PRO A 67 13.28 5.92 6.00
CA PRO A 67 13.90 4.60 5.85
C PRO A 67 15.38 4.53 6.27
N THR A 68 16.05 5.69 6.32
CA THR A 68 17.45 5.84 6.74
C THR A 68 17.61 6.20 8.22
N GLY A 69 16.52 6.28 8.99
CA GLY A 69 16.56 6.49 10.45
C GLY A 69 16.60 7.95 10.91
N TYR A 70 16.35 8.91 10.02
CA TYR A 70 16.24 10.33 10.41
C TYR A 70 14.80 10.68 10.76
N PRO A 71 14.53 11.68 11.62
CA PRO A 71 13.17 12.13 11.88
C PRO A 71 12.45 12.55 10.59
N ALA A 72 11.26 12.02 10.34
CA ALA A 72 10.45 12.33 9.15
C ALA A 72 9.68 13.66 9.29
N ASN A 73 10.30 14.68 9.89
CA ASN A 73 9.72 16.01 10.02
C ASN A 73 9.69 16.68 8.63
N LEU A 74 8.50 17.02 8.15
CA LEU A 74 8.30 17.66 6.85
C LEU A 74 8.95 19.04 6.75
N ASN A 75 9.23 19.70 7.89
CA ASN A 75 9.86 21.00 7.96
C ASN A 75 11.34 20.94 8.38
N HIS A 76 11.97 19.77 8.32
CA HIS A 76 13.37 19.61 8.72
C HIS A 76 14.28 20.63 8.03
N GLY A 77 15.17 21.27 8.81
CA GLY A 77 16.08 22.31 8.32
C GLY A 77 15.51 23.74 8.33
N SER A 78 14.21 23.93 8.58
CA SER A 78 13.63 25.26 8.73
C SER A 78 13.72 25.77 10.17
N ILE A 79 14.21 27.00 10.34
CA ILE A 79 14.41 27.62 11.65
C ILE A 79 13.05 28.04 12.23
N ARG A 80 12.73 27.59 13.46
CA ARG A 80 11.49 27.91 14.19
C ARG A 80 10.20 27.48 13.47
N CYS A 81 10.28 26.48 12.59
CA CYS A 81 9.09 25.89 12.01
C CYS A 81 8.53 24.79 12.91
N PRO A 82 7.20 24.53 12.87
CA PRO A 82 6.59 23.44 13.61
C PRO A 82 7.11 22.08 13.17
N ASP A 83 7.08 21.12 14.09
CA ASP A 83 7.41 19.73 13.80
C ASP A 83 6.20 19.01 13.19
N MET A 84 6.21 18.84 11.87
CA MET A 84 5.09 18.31 11.09
C MET A 84 5.38 16.89 10.64
N PHE A 85 4.45 15.96 10.85
CA PHE A 85 4.61 14.55 10.51
C PHE A 85 3.37 13.98 9.81
N ILE A 86 3.60 13.05 8.87
CA ILE A 86 2.53 12.32 8.19
C ILE A 86 2.06 11.16 9.07
N CYS A 87 0.75 10.97 9.17
CA CYS A 87 0.13 9.76 9.67
C CYS A 87 -0.76 9.14 8.60
N TYR A 88 -0.86 7.82 8.58
CA TYR A 88 -1.68 7.08 7.62
C TYR A 88 -2.56 6.05 8.33
N LYS A 89 -3.71 5.72 7.74
CA LYS A 89 -4.58 4.63 8.19
C LYS A 89 -4.68 3.59 7.08
N ARG A 90 -4.59 2.32 7.48
CA ARG A 90 -4.87 1.18 6.61
C ARG A 90 -6.25 0.61 6.91
N GLY A 91 -6.94 0.13 5.89
CA GLY A 91 -8.26 -0.50 6.05
C GLY A 91 -8.86 -0.93 4.73
N ARG A 92 -10.04 -1.56 4.81
CA ARG A 92 -10.88 -1.90 3.64
C ARG A 92 -12.27 -1.27 3.73
N ASP A 93 -12.48 -0.38 4.70
CA ASP A 93 -13.72 0.38 4.90
C ASP A 93 -13.94 1.44 3.81
N LYS A 94 -12.87 1.85 3.12
CA LYS A 94 -12.89 2.83 2.04
C LYS A 94 -12.02 2.34 0.86
N PRO A 95 -12.20 2.89 -0.35
CA PRO A 95 -11.29 2.62 -1.46
C PRO A 95 -9.84 2.99 -1.13
N PRO A 96 -8.85 2.27 -1.69
CA PRO A 96 -7.43 2.64 -1.56
C PRO A 96 -7.13 4.03 -2.12
N LEU A 97 -6.20 4.74 -1.47
CA LEU A 97 -5.55 5.91 -2.08
C LEU A 97 -4.67 5.45 -3.24
N LYS A 98 -4.77 6.14 -4.37
CA LYS A 98 -4.07 5.78 -5.61
C LYS A 98 -2.94 6.74 -5.97
N ASP A 99 -3.03 7.98 -5.51
CA ASP A 99 -2.10 9.06 -5.82
C ASP A 99 -2.08 10.09 -4.67
N LEU A 100 -1.05 10.94 -4.61
CA LEU A 100 -0.83 11.95 -3.56
C LEU A 100 -0.42 13.32 -4.10
#